data_AF-A0A4Y2T3Q4-F1
#
_entry.id   AF-A0A4Y2T3Q4-F1
#
_cell.length_a   1.000
_cell.length_b   1.000
_cell.length_c   1.000
_cell.angle_alpha   90.00
_cell.angle_beta   90.00
_cell.angle_gamma   90.00
#
_symmetry.space_group_name_H-M   'P 1'
#
loop_
_entity.id
_entity.type
_entity.pdbx_description
1 polymer ?
#
loop_
_entity_poly.entity_id
_entity_poly.type
_entity_poly.pdbx_seq_one_letter_code
_entity_poly.pdbx_strand_id
1 'polypeptide(L)'
;MSRKISIEIIFISLVAGAILHYAEASCSSSDFECPEGKCIPYRWFCDGGNDCADGYDEVYCKVDPSFECPDNWTSCPNKRRCIPSHWMCDGRLHCPDVSEEGFCYPEKAWTKWLLGTRKSGSRSDRWGSEVHRTSVALQLADNSTFGPYSTTGHEIRYELTIQLLHRLGKTTKMSSQELALYIHALLVACVDPRDFYGHDLVQELRRRVEAGGNYTNPLLILVLCNAGEDMTARDVERVTTAYESQLRPFWTDSQALASMALSCISSHSGVSVDERTISDMLEELKRRQFKNGTVDNFRTTALVTQALFINDSYKTDFDLNSARKVLADGPKSVLNAYYAIPALRGKNLLDVSSSHCSKEPVEEDEIVQKLLDVHGETITIRFSVWMDDQVNLARTWRVRMCVNSTIYDAIETVDKVVNTRK
;
A
#
# COMPACT_ATOMS: atom_id res chain seq x y z
N MET A 1 -19.52 1.86 -63.98
CA MET A 1 -18.63 0.75 -64.40
C MET A 1 -17.28 0.91 -63.73
N SER A 2 -17.02 0.03 -62.76
CA SER A 2 -15.73 -0.49 -62.28
C SER A 2 -14.53 0.47 -62.10
N ARG A 3 -14.18 0.76 -60.84
CA ARG A 3 -12.78 0.80 -60.42
C ARG A 3 -12.60 -0.01 -59.13
N LYS A 4 -11.67 -0.94 -59.23
CA LYS A 4 -11.34 -2.05 -58.33
C LYS A 4 -10.87 -1.53 -56.97
N ILE A 5 -11.40 -2.12 -55.90
CA ILE A 5 -10.77 -2.09 -54.58
C ILE A 5 -9.82 -3.29 -54.56
N SER A 6 -8.52 -3.02 -54.48
CA SER A 6 -7.50 -4.05 -54.25
C SER A 6 -7.54 -4.45 -52.78
N ILE A 7 -8.10 -5.63 -52.50
CA ILE A 7 -7.99 -6.27 -51.19
C ILE A 7 -6.75 -7.14 -51.25
N GLU A 8 -5.67 -6.73 -50.58
CA GLU A 8 -4.56 -7.63 -50.30
C GLU A 8 -4.97 -8.58 -49.17
N ILE A 9 -5.43 -9.76 -49.57
CA ILE A 9 -5.54 -10.92 -48.68
C ILE A 9 -4.12 -11.50 -48.60
N ILE A 10 -3.44 -11.29 -47.48
CA ILE A 10 -2.19 -11.98 -47.18
C ILE A 10 -2.51 -13.46 -46.96
N PHE A 11 -2.26 -14.26 -48.00
CA PHE A 11 -2.12 -15.71 -47.87
C PHE A 11 -0.85 -15.98 -47.05
N ILE A 12 -1.01 -16.33 -45.77
CA ILE A 12 0.07 -16.95 -45.01
C ILE A 12 0.32 -18.31 -45.66
N SER A 13 1.37 -18.38 -46.48
CA SER A 13 1.90 -19.64 -47.00
C SER A 13 2.38 -20.48 -45.82
N LEU A 14 1.84 -21.70 -45.71
CA LEU A 14 2.41 -22.80 -44.95
C LEU A 14 3.81 -23.11 -45.49
N VAL A 15 4.81 -22.37 -44.99
CA VAL A 15 6.19 -22.83 -45.01
C VAL A 15 6.43 -23.43 -43.63
N ALA A 16 6.41 -24.76 -43.58
CA ALA A 16 7.00 -25.52 -42.50
C ALA A 16 8.51 -25.26 -42.48
N GLY A 17 8.91 -24.14 -41.90
CA GLY A 17 10.27 -23.83 -41.50
C GLY A 17 10.27 -23.80 -39.98
N ALA A 18 11.08 -24.66 -39.37
CA ALA A 18 11.21 -24.78 -37.92
C ALA A 18 11.47 -23.40 -37.28
N ILE A 19 10.43 -22.80 -36.71
CA ILE A 19 10.61 -21.83 -35.64
C ILE A 19 10.96 -22.69 -34.43
N LEU A 20 12.27 -22.83 -34.18
CA LEU A 20 12.76 -23.11 -32.84
C LEU A 20 11.99 -22.17 -31.90
N HIS A 21 11.19 -22.74 -31.03
CA HIS A 21 10.76 -22.07 -29.81
C HIS A 21 12.03 -21.56 -29.13
N TYR A 22 12.34 -20.27 -29.31
CA TYR A 22 13.08 -19.56 -28.30
C TYR A 22 12.06 -19.24 -27.22
N ALA A 23 11.71 -20.27 -26.44
CA ALA A 23 11.45 -20.02 -25.05
C ALA A 23 12.78 -19.49 -24.52
N GLU A 24 12.86 -18.21 -24.17
CA GLU A 24 13.86 -17.78 -23.19
C GLU A 24 13.59 -18.65 -21.96
N ALA A 25 14.32 -19.76 -21.86
CA ALA A 25 14.36 -20.58 -20.68
C ALA A 25 15.14 -19.79 -19.64
N SER A 26 14.48 -18.80 -19.03
CA SER A 26 14.89 -18.26 -17.74
C SER A 26 15.14 -19.44 -16.82
N CYS A 27 16.28 -19.46 -16.12
CA CYS A 27 16.53 -20.46 -15.08
C CYS A 27 15.34 -20.50 -14.12
N SER A 28 15.07 -21.68 -13.55
CA SER A 28 14.11 -21.78 -12.45
C SER A 28 14.55 -20.83 -11.33
N SER A 29 13.60 -20.25 -10.59
CA SER A 29 13.91 -19.38 -9.45
C SER A 29 14.74 -20.07 -8.35
N SER A 30 14.87 -21.40 -8.43
CA SER A 30 15.64 -22.26 -7.53
C SER A 30 17.03 -22.64 -8.05
N ASP A 31 17.41 -22.21 -9.25
CA ASP A 31 18.64 -22.64 -9.92
C ASP A 31 19.61 -21.46 -10.02
N PHE A 32 20.90 -21.75 -10.07
CA PHE A 32 21.96 -20.76 -10.25
C PHE A 32 22.25 -20.58 -11.73
N GLU A 33 22.23 -19.34 -12.21
CA GLU A 33 22.60 -19.02 -13.59
C GLU A 33 24.09 -18.66 -13.65
N CYS A 34 24.87 -19.50 -14.33
CA CYS A 34 26.26 -19.23 -14.63
C CYS A 34 26.40 -18.09 -15.65
N PRO A 35 27.53 -17.37 -15.71
CA PRO A 35 27.73 -16.23 -16.63
C PRO A 35 27.56 -16.58 -18.11
N GLU A 36 27.81 -17.83 -18.50
CA GLU A 36 27.59 -18.35 -19.85
C GLU A 36 26.11 -18.65 -20.18
N GLY A 37 25.19 -18.44 -19.23
CA GLY A 37 23.76 -18.73 -19.35
C GLY A 37 23.37 -20.17 -19.03
N LYS A 38 24.28 -20.97 -18.45
CA LYS A 38 24.00 -22.33 -18.00
C LYS A 38 23.33 -22.30 -16.62
N CYS A 39 22.17 -22.95 -16.48
CA CYS A 39 21.55 -23.14 -15.16
C CYS A 39 22.11 -24.39 -14.47
N ILE A 40 22.59 -24.26 -13.23
CA ILE A 40 22.96 -25.38 -12.37
C ILE A 40 22.02 -25.44 -11.16
N PRO A 41 21.72 -26.62 -10.60
CA PRO A 41 20.93 -26.73 -9.36
C PRO A 41 21.60 -25.99 -8.21
N TYR A 42 20.85 -25.30 -7.34
CA TYR A 42 21.43 -24.55 -6.19
C TYR A 42 22.38 -25.37 -5.31
N ARG A 43 22.18 -26.70 -5.21
CA ARG A 43 23.02 -27.61 -4.42
C ARG A 43 24.44 -27.77 -4.98
N TRP A 44 24.68 -27.34 -6.22
CA TRP A 44 25.99 -27.32 -6.87
C TRP A 44 26.68 -25.95 -6.74
N PHE A 45 26.00 -24.95 -6.19
CA PHE A 45 26.63 -23.69 -5.85
C PHE A 45 27.40 -23.82 -4.53
N CYS A 46 28.68 -23.49 -4.51
CA CYS A 46 29.56 -23.63 -3.35
C CYS A 46 29.69 -25.06 -2.83
N ASP A 47 29.64 -26.07 -3.70
CA ASP A 47 29.81 -27.48 -3.33
C ASP A 47 31.27 -27.97 -3.47
N GLY A 48 32.15 -27.12 -3.99
CA GLY A 48 33.57 -27.40 -4.22
C GLY A 48 33.87 -28.07 -5.57
N GLY A 49 32.86 -28.27 -6.40
CA GLY A 49 32.95 -28.65 -7.81
C GLY A 49 33.24 -27.45 -8.71
N ASN A 50 33.44 -27.71 -10.00
CA ASN A 50 33.50 -26.68 -11.02
C ASN A 50 32.35 -26.98 -11.97
N ASP A 51 31.17 -26.45 -11.66
CA ASP A 51 29.93 -26.77 -12.37
C ASP A 51 29.55 -25.70 -13.39
N CYS A 52 30.03 -24.46 -13.25
CA CYS A 52 30.06 -23.48 -14.34
C CYS A 52 31.28 -23.70 -15.27
N ALA A 53 31.28 -23.15 -16.48
CA ALA A 53 32.40 -23.36 -17.42
C ALA A 53 33.75 -22.78 -16.92
N ASP A 54 33.70 -21.75 -16.10
CA ASP A 54 34.82 -20.98 -15.56
C ASP A 54 34.97 -21.09 -14.03
N GLY A 55 34.14 -21.90 -13.37
CA GLY A 55 34.11 -22.07 -11.91
C GLY A 55 33.47 -20.90 -11.16
N TYR A 56 32.65 -20.09 -11.85
CA TYR A 56 32.01 -18.93 -11.25
C TYR A 56 31.11 -19.26 -10.05
N ASP A 57 30.55 -20.47 -10.02
CA ASP A 57 29.78 -21.06 -8.92
C ASP A 57 30.56 -21.16 -7.60
N GLU A 58 31.90 -21.15 -7.63
CA GLU A 58 32.76 -21.24 -6.44
C GLU A 58 33.40 -19.92 -6.01
N VAL A 59 33.29 -18.86 -6.81
CA VAL A 59 34.05 -17.61 -6.62
C VAL A 59 33.64 -16.86 -5.34
N TYR A 60 32.33 -16.78 -5.05
CA TYR A 60 31.81 -15.97 -3.94
C TYR A 60 31.45 -16.76 -2.68
N CYS A 61 31.94 -18.00 -2.59
CA CYS A 61 31.63 -18.92 -1.51
C CYS A 61 32.34 -18.60 -0.20
N LYS A 62 33.47 -17.88 -0.27
CA LYS A 62 34.32 -17.44 0.85
C LYS A 62 34.85 -16.04 0.56
N VAL A 63 34.10 -15.03 0.95
CA VAL A 63 34.50 -13.62 0.82
C VAL A 63 34.92 -13.04 2.16
N ASP A 64 35.75 -11.99 2.13
CA ASP A 64 36.09 -11.22 3.33
C ASP A 64 34.85 -10.44 3.82
N PRO A 65 34.63 -10.26 5.14
CA PRO A 65 33.50 -9.48 5.66
C PRO A 65 33.40 -8.02 5.18
N SER A 66 34.48 -7.45 4.65
CA SER A 66 34.54 -6.12 4.04
C SER A 66 34.28 -6.11 2.53
N PHE A 67 34.15 -7.28 1.90
CA PHE A 67 33.89 -7.40 0.47
C PHE A 67 32.44 -7.02 0.13
N GLU A 68 32.29 -6.17 -0.88
CA GLU A 68 30.98 -5.80 -1.43
C GLU A 68 30.56 -6.79 -2.52
N CYS A 69 29.38 -7.38 -2.37
CA CYS A 69 28.86 -8.34 -3.35
C CYS A 69 28.49 -7.65 -4.68
N PRO A 70 28.56 -8.36 -5.83
CA PRO A 70 28.15 -7.83 -7.12
C PRO A 70 26.69 -7.36 -7.17
N ASP A 71 26.34 -6.56 -8.19
CA ASP A 71 24.96 -6.15 -8.44
C ASP A 71 24.03 -7.36 -8.60
N ASN A 72 22.82 -7.29 -8.01
CA ASN A 72 21.83 -8.38 -7.90
C ASN A 72 22.28 -9.58 -7.03
N TRP A 73 23.33 -9.41 -6.24
CA TRP A 73 23.74 -10.33 -5.19
C TRP A 73 23.63 -9.68 -3.82
N THR A 74 23.61 -10.49 -2.78
CA THR A 74 23.55 -10.04 -1.39
C THR A 74 24.49 -10.85 -0.52
N SER A 75 25.04 -10.20 0.50
CA SER A 75 25.91 -10.86 1.47
C SER A 75 25.09 -11.69 2.45
N CYS A 76 25.57 -12.88 2.79
CA CYS A 76 25.04 -13.68 3.90
C CYS A 76 25.10 -12.91 5.22
N PRO A 77 24.29 -13.25 6.23
CA PRO A 77 24.26 -12.53 7.52
C PRO A 77 25.62 -12.45 8.24
N ASN A 78 26.47 -13.46 8.07
CA ASN A 78 27.85 -13.49 8.61
C ASN A 78 28.88 -12.74 7.74
N LYS A 79 28.45 -12.20 6.61
CA LYS A 79 29.24 -11.52 5.57
C LYS A 79 30.36 -12.33 4.93
N ARG A 80 30.29 -13.66 4.98
CA ARG A 80 31.37 -14.55 4.48
C ARG A 80 31.08 -15.21 3.14
N ARG A 81 29.91 -14.97 2.56
CA ARG A 81 29.47 -15.53 1.27
C ARG A 81 28.53 -14.55 0.61
N CYS A 82 28.59 -14.42 -0.72
CA CYS A 82 27.55 -13.75 -1.49
C CYS A 82 26.64 -14.80 -2.12
N ILE A 83 25.34 -14.54 -2.12
CA ILE A 83 24.32 -15.33 -2.81
C ILE A 83 23.52 -14.41 -3.73
N PRO A 84 22.89 -14.93 -4.80
CA PRO A 84 21.94 -14.16 -5.58
C PRO A 84 20.84 -13.55 -4.70
N SER A 85 20.45 -12.30 -4.96
CA SER A 85 19.46 -11.59 -4.12
C SER A 85 18.10 -12.30 -4.03
N HIS A 86 17.75 -13.11 -5.03
CA HIS A 86 16.50 -13.87 -5.07
C HIS A 86 16.51 -15.15 -4.22
N TRP A 87 17.69 -15.63 -3.80
CA TRP A 87 17.85 -16.76 -2.85
C TRP A 87 17.73 -16.33 -1.39
N MET A 88 17.75 -15.03 -1.14
CA MET A 88 17.43 -14.50 0.18
C MET A 88 15.92 -14.67 0.44
N CYS A 89 15.55 -15.47 1.44
CA CYS A 89 14.15 -15.66 1.87
C CYS A 89 13.27 -16.45 0.93
N ASP A 90 13.85 -17.42 0.23
CA ASP A 90 13.12 -18.30 -0.67
C ASP A 90 12.60 -19.58 0.02
N GLY A 91 12.95 -19.79 1.30
CA GLY A 91 12.58 -20.96 2.10
C GLY A 91 13.63 -22.07 2.11
N ARG A 92 14.84 -21.83 1.59
CA ARG A 92 15.97 -22.77 1.58
C ARG A 92 17.19 -22.16 2.25
N LEU A 93 18.13 -23.01 2.67
CA LEU A 93 19.37 -22.59 3.32
C LEU A 93 20.52 -22.59 2.32
N HIS A 94 21.06 -21.41 2.05
CA HIS A 94 22.19 -21.15 1.14
C HIS A 94 23.40 -20.60 1.88
N CYS A 95 23.19 -19.93 3.02
CA CYS A 95 24.27 -19.42 3.86
C CYS A 95 24.75 -20.48 4.86
N PRO A 96 26.08 -20.68 4.97
CA PRO A 96 26.65 -21.62 5.92
C PRO A 96 26.62 -21.02 7.33
N ASP A 97 26.41 -21.87 8.33
CA ASP A 97 26.38 -21.59 9.79
C ASP A 97 25.24 -20.69 10.29
N VAL A 98 24.91 -19.63 9.56
CA VAL A 98 23.86 -18.68 9.91
C VAL A 98 22.89 -18.59 8.74
N SER A 99 21.69 -19.12 8.96
CA SER A 99 20.59 -19.12 7.99
C SER A 99 20.17 -17.71 7.63
N GLU A 100 20.26 -17.37 6.34
CA GLU A 100 19.65 -16.18 5.76
C GLU A 100 18.13 -16.18 5.92
N GLU A 101 17.49 -17.35 6.00
CA GLU A 101 16.07 -17.50 6.34
C GLU A 101 15.76 -16.96 7.75
N GLY A 102 16.72 -17.01 8.66
CA GLY A 102 16.62 -16.41 10.00
C GLY A 102 16.74 -14.88 10.01
N PHE A 103 17.25 -14.29 8.92
CA PHE A 103 17.39 -12.84 8.72
C PHE A 103 16.38 -12.30 7.74
N CYS A 104 15.44 -13.13 7.31
CA CYS A 104 14.32 -12.68 6.52
C CYS A 104 13.53 -11.65 7.27
N TYR A 105 13.50 -10.44 6.70
CA TYR A 105 12.67 -9.37 7.20
C TYR A 105 11.25 -9.95 7.35
N PRO A 106 10.72 -10.05 8.59
CA PRO A 106 9.45 -10.74 8.85
C PRO A 106 8.26 -10.13 8.11
N GLU A 107 8.42 -8.89 7.66
CA GLU A 107 7.63 -8.20 6.65
C GLU A 107 7.37 -9.01 5.37
N LYS A 108 8.40 -9.55 4.70
CA LYS A 108 8.23 -10.21 3.40
C LYS A 108 7.32 -11.44 3.53
N ALA A 109 7.37 -12.14 4.67
CA ALA A 109 6.48 -13.24 4.99
C ALA A 109 5.02 -12.79 5.14
N TRP A 110 4.78 -11.65 5.82
CA TRP A 110 3.45 -11.06 5.94
C TRP A 110 2.90 -10.57 4.60
N THR A 111 3.70 -9.87 3.80
CA THR A 111 3.30 -9.39 2.47
C THR A 111 3.04 -10.56 1.52
N LYS A 112 3.93 -11.57 1.50
CA LYS A 112 3.74 -12.80 0.72
C LYS A 112 2.48 -13.54 1.13
N TRP A 113 2.22 -13.67 2.44
CA TRP A 113 0.98 -14.27 2.94
C TRP A 113 -0.25 -13.48 2.49
N LEU A 114 -0.23 -12.14 2.63
CA LEU A 114 -1.36 -11.28 2.28
C LEU A 114 -1.62 -11.27 0.77
N LEU A 115 -0.58 -11.29 -0.08
CA LEU A 115 -0.74 -11.48 -1.52
C LEU A 115 -1.30 -12.88 -1.86
N GLY A 116 -0.94 -13.89 -1.05
CA GLY A 116 -1.44 -15.25 -1.18
C GLY A 116 -2.91 -15.44 -0.75
N THR A 117 -3.52 -14.49 -0.03
CA THR A 117 -4.97 -14.55 0.29
C THR A 117 -5.85 -14.19 -0.90
N ARG A 118 -5.25 -13.64 -1.97
CA ARG A 118 -5.92 -13.30 -3.23
C ARG A 118 -6.58 -14.54 -3.85
N LYS A 119 -7.90 -14.50 -4.03
CA LYS A 119 -8.69 -15.61 -4.60
C LYS A 119 -8.65 -15.61 -6.14
N SER A 120 -8.69 -16.80 -6.74
CA SER A 120 -8.99 -16.99 -8.17
C SER A 120 -10.49 -16.87 -8.39
N GLY A 121 -10.98 -15.67 -8.73
CA GLY A 121 -12.42 -15.45 -8.89
C GLY A 121 -12.80 -14.07 -9.44
N SER A 122 -14.08 -13.71 -9.22
CA SER A 122 -14.63 -12.41 -9.59
C SER A 122 -13.80 -11.27 -9.02
N ARG A 123 -13.53 -10.24 -9.83
CA ARG A 123 -12.78 -9.03 -9.43
C ARG A 123 -13.38 -8.32 -8.22
N SER A 124 -14.65 -8.54 -7.90
CA SER A 124 -15.35 -7.90 -6.78
C SER A 124 -15.17 -8.61 -5.42
N ASP A 125 -14.51 -9.77 -5.37
CA ASP A 125 -14.26 -10.54 -4.12
C ASP A 125 -12.88 -11.22 -4.14
N ARG A 126 -11.89 -10.67 -4.87
CA ARG A 126 -10.54 -11.26 -4.93
C ARG A 126 -9.79 -11.08 -3.61
N TRP A 127 -9.95 -9.93 -2.97
CA TRP A 127 -9.26 -9.53 -1.75
C TRP A 127 -10.15 -9.63 -0.50
N GLY A 128 -11.45 -9.86 -0.68
CA GLY A 128 -12.41 -10.15 0.38
C GLY A 128 -12.96 -8.91 1.07
N SER A 129 -13.80 -9.11 2.09
CA SER A 129 -14.56 -8.03 2.75
C SER A 129 -13.73 -7.02 3.54
N GLU A 130 -12.44 -7.30 3.77
CA GLU A 130 -11.50 -6.40 4.47
C GLU A 130 -10.49 -5.76 3.50
N VAL A 131 -10.85 -5.61 2.23
CA VAL A 131 -9.98 -5.00 1.20
C VAL A 131 -9.42 -3.62 1.60
N HIS A 132 -10.16 -2.83 2.38
CA HIS A 132 -9.70 -1.55 2.92
C HIS A 132 -8.47 -1.70 3.82
N ARG A 133 -8.40 -2.76 4.63
CA ARG A 133 -7.23 -3.07 5.47
C ARG A 133 -6.06 -3.59 4.63
N THR A 134 -6.36 -4.48 3.69
CA THR A 134 -5.36 -5.02 2.75
C THR A 134 -4.68 -3.91 1.98
N SER A 135 -5.45 -2.94 1.48
CA SER A 135 -4.97 -1.75 0.77
C SER A 135 -3.90 -0.99 1.57
N VAL A 136 -4.23 -0.62 2.82
CA VAL A 136 -3.31 0.13 3.70
C VAL A 136 -2.09 -0.71 4.06
N ALA A 137 -2.28 -1.99 4.39
CA ALA A 137 -1.20 -2.87 4.78
C ALA A 137 -0.17 -3.04 3.66
N LEU A 138 -0.61 -3.28 2.42
CA LEU A 138 0.27 -3.45 1.27
C LEU A 138 0.99 -2.15 0.89
N GLN A 139 0.31 -1.00 0.87
CA GLN A 139 0.97 0.27 0.56
C GLN A 139 2.03 0.64 1.61
N LEU A 140 1.74 0.39 2.89
CA LEU A 140 2.72 0.64 3.95
C LEU A 140 3.87 -0.38 3.89
N ALA A 141 3.67 -1.59 3.36
CA ALA A 141 4.77 -2.50 3.04
C ALA A 141 5.66 -1.94 1.91
N ASP A 142 5.04 -1.59 0.80
CA ASP A 142 5.70 -1.21 -0.45
C ASP A 142 4.98 -0.03 -1.10
N ASN A 143 5.72 1.07 -1.23
CA ASN A 143 5.24 2.34 -1.76
C ASN A 143 4.79 2.23 -3.23
N SER A 144 5.26 1.21 -3.94
CA SER A 144 4.93 0.94 -5.35
C SER A 144 3.64 0.15 -5.53
N THR A 145 2.99 -0.31 -4.44
CA THR A 145 1.74 -1.10 -4.50
C THR A 145 0.67 -0.43 -5.35
N PHE A 146 0.55 0.90 -5.28
CA PHE A 146 -0.38 1.70 -6.08
C PHE A 146 0.29 2.48 -7.22
N GLY A 147 1.45 2.03 -7.68
CA GLY A 147 2.10 2.56 -8.88
C GLY A 147 1.25 2.39 -10.15
N PRO A 148 1.54 3.16 -11.22
CA PRO A 148 0.76 3.17 -12.46
C PRO A 148 0.65 1.79 -13.13
N TYR A 149 1.68 0.94 -13.00
CA TYR A 149 1.76 -0.38 -13.62
C TYR A 149 1.41 -1.55 -12.68
N SER A 150 0.99 -1.25 -11.44
CA SER A 150 0.69 -2.29 -10.45
C SER A 150 -0.67 -2.93 -10.72
N THR A 151 -0.66 -4.15 -11.24
CA THR A 151 -1.88 -4.98 -11.42
C THR A 151 -2.61 -5.19 -10.10
N THR A 152 -1.87 -5.50 -9.03
CA THR A 152 -2.40 -5.64 -7.66
C THR A 152 -3.09 -4.37 -7.19
N GLY A 153 -2.46 -3.20 -7.39
CA GLY A 153 -3.03 -1.91 -7.02
C GLY A 153 -4.33 -1.61 -7.76
N HIS A 154 -4.38 -1.90 -9.07
CA HIS A 154 -5.59 -1.75 -9.88
C HIS A 154 -6.74 -2.67 -9.40
N GLU A 155 -6.44 -3.93 -9.09
CA GLU A 155 -7.43 -4.86 -8.55
C GLU A 155 -8.00 -4.39 -7.21
N ILE A 156 -7.14 -3.97 -6.28
CA ILE A 156 -7.54 -3.50 -4.96
C ILE A 156 -8.38 -2.23 -5.06
N ARG A 157 -7.97 -1.25 -5.90
CA ARG A 157 -8.77 -0.02 -6.15
C ARG A 157 -10.17 -0.34 -6.63
N TYR A 158 -10.29 -1.24 -7.60
CA TYR A 158 -11.56 -1.63 -8.17
C TYR A 158 -12.46 -2.26 -7.10
N GLU A 159 -11.95 -3.26 -6.39
CA GLU A 159 -12.73 -3.96 -5.36
C GLU A 159 -13.11 -3.03 -4.19
N LEU A 160 -12.17 -2.21 -3.72
CA LEU A 160 -12.41 -1.19 -2.70
C LEU A 160 -13.55 -0.24 -3.09
N THR A 161 -13.54 0.23 -4.33
CA THR A 161 -14.56 1.14 -4.86
C THR A 161 -15.93 0.48 -4.89
N ILE A 162 -16.03 -0.73 -5.43
CA ILE A 162 -17.31 -1.45 -5.55
C ILE A 162 -17.87 -1.79 -4.16
N GLN A 163 -17.03 -2.27 -3.23
CA GLN A 163 -17.48 -2.58 -1.88
C GLN A 163 -18.00 -1.34 -1.15
N LEU A 164 -17.29 -0.21 -1.27
CA LEU A 164 -17.71 1.04 -0.64
C LEU A 164 -19.01 1.59 -1.22
N LEU A 165 -19.16 1.61 -2.56
CA LEU A 165 -20.41 2.03 -3.21
C LEU A 165 -21.60 1.17 -2.76
N HIS A 166 -21.43 -0.16 -2.76
CA HIS A 166 -22.47 -1.06 -2.27
C HIS A 166 -22.78 -0.79 -0.79
N ARG A 167 -21.77 -0.48 0.03
CA ARG A 167 -21.96 -0.20 1.46
C ARG A 167 -22.68 1.13 1.69
N LEU A 168 -22.41 2.16 0.88
CA LEU A 168 -23.09 3.46 0.91
C LEU A 168 -24.56 3.37 0.48
N GLY A 169 -24.89 2.45 -0.44
CA GLY A 169 -26.27 2.21 -0.88
C GLY A 169 -27.15 1.45 0.11
N LYS A 170 -26.59 0.91 1.20
CA LYS A 170 -27.38 0.19 2.22
C LYS A 170 -28.13 1.16 3.15
N THR A 171 -29.32 0.75 3.59
CA THR A 171 -30.13 1.50 4.56
C THR A 171 -29.46 1.61 5.92
N THR A 172 -28.69 0.59 6.32
CA THR A 172 -27.92 0.61 7.56
C THR A 172 -26.65 1.42 7.37
N LYS A 173 -26.55 2.56 8.06
CA LYS A 173 -25.35 3.41 8.00
C LYS A 173 -24.11 2.66 8.49
N MET A 174 -22.97 2.89 7.84
CA MET A 174 -21.66 2.48 8.35
C MET A 174 -21.38 3.09 9.72
N SER A 175 -20.61 2.40 10.56
CA SER A 175 -20.06 3.03 11.76
C SER A 175 -19.04 4.12 11.39
N SER A 176 -18.80 5.10 12.27
CA SER A 176 -17.78 6.12 12.03
C SER A 176 -16.37 5.52 11.87
N GLN A 177 -16.09 4.44 12.58
CA GLN A 177 -14.81 3.71 12.47
C GLN A 177 -14.67 3.00 11.12
N GLU A 178 -15.73 2.33 10.65
CA GLU A 178 -15.75 1.71 9.32
C GLU A 178 -15.53 2.75 8.22
N LEU A 179 -16.23 3.89 8.29
CA LEU A 179 -16.04 5.01 7.37
C LEU A 179 -14.60 5.54 7.38
N ALA A 180 -14.00 5.72 8.56
CA ALA A 180 -12.62 6.17 8.69
C ALA A 180 -11.62 5.18 8.08
N LEU A 181 -11.82 3.88 8.26
CA LEU A 181 -10.97 2.86 7.63
C LEU A 181 -11.06 2.88 6.10
N TYR A 182 -12.24 3.15 5.54
CA TYR A 182 -12.38 3.34 4.09
C TYR A 182 -11.67 4.59 3.61
N ILE A 183 -11.82 5.74 4.30
CA ILE A 183 -11.11 6.98 3.94
C ILE A 183 -9.60 6.75 3.97
N HIS A 184 -9.08 6.10 5.01
CA HIS A 184 -7.67 5.74 5.14
C HIS A 184 -7.19 4.86 3.97
N ALA A 185 -8.01 3.90 3.54
CA ALA A 185 -7.74 3.05 2.39
C ALA A 185 -7.78 3.80 1.05
N LEU A 186 -8.66 4.79 0.89
CA LEU A 186 -8.75 5.60 -0.34
C LEU A 186 -7.52 6.50 -0.50
N LEU A 187 -7.03 7.08 0.59
CA LEU A 187 -5.80 7.91 0.61
C LEU A 187 -4.61 7.14 0.05
N VAL A 188 -4.37 5.90 0.52
CA VAL A 188 -3.29 5.05 -0.01
C VAL A 188 -3.56 4.56 -1.44
N ALA A 189 -4.83 4.35 -1.80
CA ALA A 189 -5.21 3.80 -3.09
C ALA A 189 -5.20 4.84 -4.23
N CYS A 190 -4.81 6.09 -3.96
CA CYS A 190 -4.86 7.20 -4.92
C CYS A 190 -6.28 7.52 -5.41
N VAL A 191 -7.26 7.40 -4.51
CA VAL A 191 -8.64 7.81 -4.75
C VAL A 191 -8.96 8.96 -3.79
N ASP A 192 -9.48 10.06 -4.31
CA ASP A 192 -9.82 11.22 -3.47
C ASP A 192 -11.08 10.95 -2.62
N PRO A 193 -10.98 10.91 -1.29
CA PRO A 193 -12.14 10.66 -0.42
C PRO A 193 -13.09 11.87 -0.30
N ARG A 194 -12.68 13.07 -0.72
CA ARG A 194 -13.55 14.27 -0.76
C ARG A 194 -14.45 14.30 -1.98
N ASP A 195 -14.05 13.59 -3.04
CA ASP A 195 -14.79 13.46 -4.30
C ASP A 195 -14.95 11.97 -4.68
N PHE A 196 -15.59 11.22 -3.78
CA PHE A 196 -15.90 9.81 -4.00
C PHE A 196 -17.32 9.66 -4.58
N TYR A 197 -17.44 9.68 -5.91
CA TYR A 197 -18.72 9.52 -6.63
C TYR A 197 -19.81 10.50 -6.16
N GLY A 198 -19.45 11.76 -5.92
CA GLY A 198 -20.36 12.79 -5.41
C GLY A 198 -20.58 12.75 -3.90
N HIS A 199 -19.89 11.86 -3.17
CA HIS A 199 -19.86 11.86 -1.71
C HIS A 199 -18.55 12.45 -1.19
N ASP A 200 -18.65 13.47 -0.35
CA ASP A 200 -17.55 13.92 0.50
C ASP A 200 -17.52 13.11 1.79
N LEU A 201 -16.69 12.06 1.79
CA LEU A 201 -16.59 11.13 2.92
C LEU A 201 -15.84 11.77 4.09
N VAL A 202 -14.90 12.68 3.81
CA VAL A 202 -14.14 13.41 4.84
C VAL A 202 -15.09 14.33 5.62
N GLN A 203 -15.92 15.09 4.90
CA GLN A 203 -16.93 15.96 5.52
C GLN A 203 -17.99 15.17 6.27
N GLU A 204 -18.41 14.00 5.76
CA GLU A 204 -19.32 13.10 6.49
C GLU A 204 -18.68 12.58 7.79
N LEU A 205 -17.39 12.21 7.77
CA LEU A 205 -16.67 11.79 8.98
C LEU A 205 -16.55 12.95 9.98
N ARG A 206 -16.20 14.15 9.51
CA ARG A 206 -16.13 15.38 10.32
C ARG A 206 -17.44 15.64 11.06
N ARG A 207 -18.58 15.61 10.34
CA ARG A 207 -19.91 15.78 10.94
C ARG A 207 -20.20 14.74 12.02
N ARG A 208 -19.77 13.49 11.85
CA ARG A 208 -19.96 12.42 12.87
C ARG A 208 -19.10 12.63 14.11
N VAL A 209 -17.86 13.10 13.93
CA VAL A 209 -16.97 13.46 15.04
C VAL A 209 -17.58 14.60 15.84
N GLU A 210 -18.12 15.62 15.17
CA GLU A 210 -18.75 16.76 15.83
C GLU A 210 -20.02 16.40 16.59
N ALA A 211 -20.82 15.48 16.05
CA ALA A 211 -22.00 14.95 16.72
C ALA A 211 -21.68 14.02 17.90
N GLY A 212 -20.45 13.47 17.97
CA GLY A 212 -20.02 12.48 18.96
C GLY A 212 -19.77 13.02 20.38
N GLY A 213 -19.84 14.35 20.59
CA GLY A 213 -19.61 14.99 21.88
C GLY A 213 -18.12 15.18 22.22
N ASN A 214 -17.77 15.07 23.52
CA ASN A 214 -16.44 15.39 24.05
C ASN A 214 -15.42 14.26 23.91
N TYR A 215 -15.87 13.00 23.80
CA TYR A 215 -14.98 11.87 23.57
C TYR A 215 -15.10 11.41 22.12
N THR A 216 -13.98 11.15 21.45
CA THR A 216 -13.95 10.63 20.09
C THR A 216 -12.89 9.54 19.99
N ASN A 217 -13.19 8.48 19.23
CA ASN A 217 -12.20 7.45 18.90
C ASN A 217 -11.00 8.12 18.18
N PRO A 218 -9.77 8.05 18.72
CA PRO A 218 -8.63 8.78 18.17
C PRO A 218 -8.29 8.43 16.72
N LEU A 219 -8.66 7.23 16.25
CA LEU A 219 -8.52 6.85 14.84
C LEU A 219 -9.28 7.79 13.90
N LEU A 220 -10.43 8.34 14.32
CA LEU A 220 -11.21 9.24 13.46
C LEU A 220 -10.48 10.56 13.25
N ILE A 221 -9.88 11.11 14.31
CA ILE A 221 -9.08 12.34 14.25
C ILE A 221 -7.81 12.12 13.43
N LEU A 222 -7.14 10.98 13.66
CA LEU A 222 -5.97 10.55 12.88
C LEU A 222 -6.26 10.55 11.37
N VAL A 223 -7.38 9.92 10.97
CA VAL A 223 -7.76 9.81 9.56
C VAL A 223 -8.16 11.17 8.97
N LEU A 224 -8.86 12.03 9.71
CA LEU A 224 -9.17 13.38 9.26
C LEU A 224 -7.89 14.19 9.03
N CYS A 225 -6.92 14.10 9.94
CA CYS A 225 -5.64 14.77 9.78
C CYS A 225 -4.86 14.25 8.55
N ASN A 226 -4.79 12.93 8.36
CA ASN A 226 -4.18 12.31 7.16
C ASN A 226 -4.86 12.74 5.85
N ALA A 227 -6.17 13.02 5.90
CA ALA A 227 -6.93 13.53 4.75
C ALA A 227 -6.72 15.03 4.47
N GLY A 228 -5.84 15.69 5.23
CA GLY A 228 -5.54 17.12 5.11
C GLY A 228 -6.74 17.99 5.48
N GLU A 229 -7.58 17.54 6.40
CA GLU A 229 -8.67 18.35 6.94
C GLU A 229 -8.14 19.38 7.96
N ASP A 230 -8.76 20.55 8.03
CA ASP A 230 -8.41 21.56 9.03
C ASP A 230 -8.72 21.04 10.44
N MET A 231 -7.67 20.95 11.27
CA MET A 231 -7.78 20.51 12.65
C MET A 231 -8.12 21.70 13.56
N THR A 232 -8.85 21.45 14.65
CA THR A 232 -9.27 22.49 15.60
C THR A 232 -8.75 22.22 17.01
N ALA A 233 -8.73 23.25 17.87
CA ALA A 233 -8.41 23.07 19.30
C ALA A 233 -9.37 22.09 20.00
N ARG A 234 -10.62 22.00 19.54
CA ARG A 234 -11.60 21.02 20.04
C ARG A 234 -11.21 19.59 19.67
N ASP A 235 -10.53 19.38 18.54
CA ASP A 235 -10.03 18.05 18.16
C ASP A 235 -8.88 17.62 19.07
N VAL A 236 -8.00 18.54 19.45
CA VAL A 236 -6.99 18.31 20.49
C VAL A 236 -7.67 17.94 21.81
N GLU A 237 -8.63 18.75 22.27
CA GLU A 237 -9.36 18.52 23.51
C GLU A 237 -10.08 17.15 23.53
N ARG A 238 -10.70 16.73 22.42
CA ARG A 238 -11.36 15.42 22.32
C ARG A 238 -10.39 14.25 22.50
N VAL A 239 -9.16 14.40 22.01
CA VAL A 239 -8.12 13.38 22.10
C VAL A 239 -7.44 13.39 23.46
N THR A 240 -7.20 14.57 24.05
CA THR A 240 -6.57 14.69 25.38
C THR A 240 -7.55 14.39 26.51
N THR A 241 -8.81 14.81 26.42
CA THR A 241 -9.85 14.50 27.42
C THR A 241 -10.04 13.00 27.58
N ALA A 242 -9.91 12.26 26.47
CA ALA A 242 -9.86 10.81 26.53
C ALA A 242 -8.73 10.39 27.50
N TYR A 243 -7.49 10.75 27.21
CA TYR A 243 -6.33 10.44 28.04
C TYR A 243 -6.45 10.92 29.52
N GLU A 244 -6.90 12.15 29.75
CA GLU A 244 -6.94 12.78 31.08
C GLU A 244 -8.05 12.27 32.00
N SER A 245 -9.12 11.70 31.45
CA SER A 245 -10.35 11.43 32.21
C SER A 245 -10.25 10.42 33.38
N GLN A 246 -9.10 9.76 33.61
CA GLN A 246 -8.73 8.88 34.76
C GLN A 246 -9.76 7.81 35.22
N LEU A 247 -10.95 7.71 34.62
CA LEU A 247 -12.09 6.96 35.14
C LEU A 247 -12.16 5.51 34.66
N ARG A 248 -11.23 5.04 33.83
CA ARG A 248 -10.98 3.61 33.51
C ARG A 248 -9.57 3.44 32.92
N PRO A 249 -8.96 2.24 32.99
CA PRO A 249 -7.72 1.96 32.28
C PRO A 249 -7.95 2.26 30.80
N PHE A 250 -7.33 3.33 30.30
CA PHE A 250 -7.28 3.55 28.86
C PHE A 250 -6.62 2.35 28.24
N TRP A 251 -7.31 1.76 27.26
CA TRP A 251 -6.74 0.69 26.46
C TRP A 251 -5.54 1.30 25.76
N THR A 252 -4.37 0.69 25.96
CA THR A 252 -3.09 1.15 25.43
C THR A 252 -3.11 1.38 23.91
N ASP A 253 -4.03 0.70 23.20
CA ASP A 253 -4.40 0.97 21.80
C ASP A 253 -4.84 2.43 21.55
N SER A 254 -5.76 2.94 22.37
CA SER A 254 -6.34 4.27 22.22
C SER A 254 -5.31 5.35 22.51
N GLN A 255 -4.45 5.13 23.51
CA GLN A 255 -3.35 6.04 23.84
C GLN A 255 -2.31 6.09 22.72
N ALA A 256 -1.94 4.94 22.15
CA ALA A 256 -1.07 4.90 20.97
C ALA A 256 -1.68 5.69 19.80
N LEU A 257 -2.94 5.43 19.43
CA LEU A 257 -3.63 6.18 18.36
C LEU A 257 -3.77 7.68 18.66
N ALA A 258 -4.04 8.04 19.91
CA ALA A 258 -4.12 9.44 20.35
C ALA A 258 -2.78 10.16 20.20
N SER A 259 -1.67 9.53 20.59
CA SER A 259 -0.34 10.11 20.42
C SER A 259 0.01 10.33 18.93
N MET A 260 -0.38 9.40 18.05
CA MET A 260 -0.24 9.57 16.60
C MET A 260 -1.08 10.74 16.10
N ALA A 261 -2.35 10.83 16.51
CA ALA A 261 -3.26 11.89 16.09
C ALA A 261 -2.76 13.27 16.52
N LEU A 262 -2.30 13.42 17.78
CA LEU A 262 -1.71 14.65 18.28
C LEU A 262 -0.42 15.03 17.54
N SER A 263 0.41 14.04 17.22
CA SER A 263 1.63 14.26 16.42
C SER A 263 1.30 14.74 15.00
N CYS A 264 0.22 14.23 14.41
CA CYS A 264 -0.28 14.72 13.12
C CYS A 264 -0.74 16.18 13.20
N ILE A 265 -1.57 16.50 14.20
CA ILE A 265 -2.08 17.87 14.42
C ILE A 265 -0.90 18.82 14.63
N SER A 266 0.06 18.46 15.47
CA SER A 266 1.25 19.27 15.76
C SER A 266 2.09 19.56 14.51
N SER A 267 2.24 18.59 13.62
CA SER A 267 3.08 18.71 12.42
C SER A 267 2.40 19.39 11.23
N HIS A 268 1.07 19.28 11.09
CA HIS A 268 0.35 19.72 9.89
C HIS A 268 -0.63 20.86 10.12
N SER A 269 -0.99 21.17 11.37
CA SER A 269 -1.96 22.22 11.67
C SER A 269 -1.31 23.36 12.43
N GLY A 270 -1.77 24.59 12.20
CA GLY A 270 -1.37 25.75 13.01
C GLY A 270 -1.94 25.73 14.45
N VAL A 271 -2.53 24.60 14.88
CA VAL A 271 -3.12 24.44 16.20
C VAL A 271 -2.04 24.03 17.20
N SER A 272 -1.94 24.77 18.30
CA SER A 272 -1.00 24.45 19.38
C SER A 272 -1.38 23.13 20.06
N VAL A 273 -0.45 22.18 20.07
CA VAL A 273 -0.51 20.94 20.84
C VAL A 273 0.58 20.97 21.90
N ASP A 274 0.27 20.62 23.14
CA ASP A 274 1.29 20.52 24.19
C ASP A 274 2.16 19.26 23.95
N GLU A 275 3.41 19.48 23.54
CA GLU A 275 4.38 18.41 23.30
C GLU A 275 4.66 17.57 24.56
N ARG A 276 4.48 18.16 25.75
CA ARG A 276 4.64 17.43 27.02
C ARG A 276 3.60 16.32 27.15
N THR A 277 2.36 16.59 26.76
CA THR A 277 1.30 15.56 26.75
C THR A 277 1.67 14.38 25.86
N ILE A 278 2.22 14.64 24.67
CA ILE A 278 2.67 13.58 23.76
C ILE A 278 3.82 12.78 24.39
N SER A 279 4.80 13.47 24.97
CA SER A 279 5.94 12.84 25.64
C SER A 279 5.50 11.95 26.81
N ASP A 280 4.60 12.45 27.66
CA ASP A 280 4.07 11.70 28.81
C ASP A 280 3.32 10.45 28.35
N MET A 281 2.50 10.57 27.32
CA MET A 281 1.80 9.43 26.72
C MET A 281 2.78 8.38 26.22
N LEU A 282 3.83 8.77 25.50
CA LEU A 282 4.82 7.82 24.96
C LEU A 282 5.64 7.16 26.08
N GLU A 283 6.03 7.90 27.12
CA GLU A 283 6.72 7.37 28.30
C GLU A 283 5.90 6.30 29.02
N GLU A 284 4.59 6.53 29.21
CA GLU A 284 3.69 5.52 29.78
C GLU A 284 3.57 4.27 28.91
N LEU A 285 3.50 4.43 27.58
CA LEU A 285 3.42 3.30 26.65
C LEU A 285 4.67 2.42 26.72
N LYS A 286 5.87 3.02 26.84
CA LYS A 286 7.13 2.28 26.96
C LYS A 286 7.15 1.38 28.19
N ARG A 287 6.71 1.89 29.33
CA ARG A 287 6.70 1.16 30.62
C ARG A 287 5.74 -0.03 30.65
N ARG A 288 4.86 -0.18 29.65
CA ARG A 288 3.92 -1.30 29.56
C ARG A 288 4.47 -2.53 28.84
N GLN A 289 5.69 -2.48 28.31
CA GLN A 289 6.28 -3.64 27.65
C GLN A 289 6.63 -4.74 28.66
N PHE A 290 6.12 -5.94 28.41
CA PHE A 290 6.50 -7.14 29.13
C PHE A 290 7.87 -7.67 28.67
N LYS A 291 8.54 -8.47 29.50
CA LYS A 291 9.87 -9.05 29.19
C LYS A 291 9.92 -9.91 27.92
N ASN A 292 8.77 -10.42 27.47
CA ASN A 292 8.64 -11.19 26.23
C ASN A 292 8.48 -10.29 24.97
N GLY A 293 8.54 -8.97 25.12
CA GLY A 293 8.38 -7.98 24.04
C GLY A 293 6.95 -7.54 23.76
N THR A 294 5.93 -8.21 24.32
CA THR A 294 4.52 -7.82 24.11
C THR A 294 4.18 -6.57 24.91
N VAL A 295 3.25 -5.78 24.39
CA VAL A 295 2.51 -4.76 25.16
C VAL A 295 1.05 -5.18 25.13
N ASP A 296 0.48 -5.58 26.26
CA ASP A 296 -0.87 -6.16 26.46
C ASP A 296 -1.24 -7.34 25.54
N ASN A 297 -1.48 -7.08 24.25
CA ASN A 297 -1.83 -8.07 23.23
C ASN A 297 -1.14 -7.75 21.89
N PHE A 298 -1.33 -8.61 20.88
CA PHE A 298 -0.70 -8.45 19.56
C PHE A 298 -0.97 -7.10 18.89
N ARG A 299 -2.24 -6.67 18.86
CA ARG A 299 -2.65 -5.41 18.24
C ARG A 299 -2.08 -4.21 19.00
N THR A 300 -2.12 -4.27 20.33
CA THR A 300 -1.56 -3.23 21.19
C THR A 300 -0.06 -3.12 21.01
N THR A 301 0.65 -4.24 20.96
CA THR A 301 2.09 -4.29 20.67
C THR A 301 2.39 -3.58 19.35
N ALA A 302 1.60 -3.86 18.30
CA ALA A 302 1.77 -3.23 17.00
C ALA A 302 1.54 -1.71 17.03
N LEU A 303 0.42 -1.26 17.61
CA LEU A 303 0.09 0.16 17.69
C LEU A 303 1.08 0.96 18.53
N VAL A 304 1.54 0.41 19.67
CA VAL A 304 2.56 1.05 20.51
C VAL A 304 3.89 1.14 19.78
N THR A 305 4.31 0.06 19.11
CA THR A 305 5.55 0.07 18.32
C THR A 305 5.51 1.16 17.24
N GLN A 306 4.39 1.28 16.53
CA GLN A 306 4.17 2.34 15.54
C GLN A 306 4.21 3.74 16.16
N ALA A 307 3.58 3.94 17.32
CA ALA A 307 3.53 5.25 17.99
C ALA A 307 4.93 5.72 18.42
N LEU A 308 5.76 4.79 18.92
CA LEU A 308 7.11 5.09 19.38
C LEU A 308 8.08 5.43 18.25
N PHE A 309 7.79 5.06 16.99
CA PHE A 309 8.62 5.44 15.84
C PHE A 309 8.55 6.93 15.51
N ILE A 310 7.41 7.59 15.76
CA ILE A 310 7.18 8.97 15.32
C ILE A 310 8.22 9.93 15.89
N ASN A 311 8.50 9.80 17.19
CA ASN A 311 9.42 10.68 17.91
C ASN A 311 10.71 9.95 18.33
N ASP A 312 11.07 8.86 17.63
CA ASP A 312 12.23 8.04 17.98
C ASP A 312 12.26 7.58 19.46
N SER A 313 11.10 7.57 20.11
CA SER A 313 10.98 7.43 21.56
C SER A 313 11.29 6.01 22.02
N TYR A 314 11.33 5.04 21.10
CA TYR A 314 11.71 3.65 21.36
C TYR A 314 13.19 3.48 21.75
N LYS A 315 14.07 4.46 21.47
CA LYS A 315 15.53 4.32 21.63
C LYS A 315 15.96 4.03 23.06
N THR A 316 15.14 4.38 24.06
CA THR A 316 15.40 4.11 25.48
C THR A 316 14.22 3.36 26.09
N ASP A 317 14.50 2.31 26.86
CA ASP A 317 13.52 1.60 27.70
C ASP A 317 12.41 0.83 26.95
N PHE A 318 12.53 0.66 25.63
CA PHE A 318 11.65 -0.20 24.83
C PHE A 318 12.47 -1.20 23.98
N ASP A 319 12.28 -2.49 24.21
CA ASP A 319 12.91 -3.54 23.42
C ASP A 319 12.18 -3.73 22.09
N LEU A 320 12.59 -2.92 21.11
CA LEU A 320 12.05 -2.95 19.75
C LEU A 320 12.25 -4.31 19.08
N ASN A 321 13.36 -5.00 19.35
CA ASN A 321 13.67 -6.28 18.70
C ASN A 321 12.71 -7.37 19.18
N SER A 322 12.45 -7.44 20.48
CA SER A 322 11.48 -8.38 21.04
C SER A 322 10.06 -8.06 20.56
N ALA A 323 9.68 -6.77 20.49
CA ALA A 323 8.39 -6.38 19.93
C ALA A 323 8.25 -6.79 18.45
N ARG A 324 9.24 -6.53 17.61
CA ARG A 324 9.23 -6.93 16.19
C ARG A 324 9.15 -8.45 16.03
N LYS A 325 9.81 -9.22 16.90
CA LYS A 325 9.72 -10.68 16.91
C LYS A 325 8.30 -11.17 17.23
N VAL A 326 7.64 -10.60 18.25
CA VAL A 326 6.23 -10.89 18.55
C VAL A 326 5.33 -10.61 17.34
N LEU A 327 5.57 -9.50 16.64
CA LEU A 327 4.79 -9.09 15.47
C LEU A 327 5.06 -9.97 14.23
N ALA A 328 6.30 -10.43 14.07
CA ALA A 328 6.71 -11.37 13.04
C ALA A 328 5.98 -12.71 13.16
N ASP A 329 6.03 -13.28 14.37
CA ASP A 329 5.59 -14.65 14.68
C ASP A 329 4.08 -14.73 14.97
N GLY A 330 3.38 -13.59 14.98
CA GLY A 330 1.97 -13.54 15.33
C GLY A 330 1.01 -14.21 14.33
N PRO A 331 -0.23 -14.48 14.78
CA PRO A 331 -1.22 -15.19 13.99
C PRO A 331 -1.62 -14.38 12.75
N LYS A 332 -1.57 -15.02 11.58
CA LYS A 332 -1.85 -14.36 10.30
C LYS A 332 -3.35 -14.12 10.12
N SER A 333 -3.73 -12.85 10.03
CA SER A 333 -5.07 -12.39 9.65
C SER A 333 -4.97 -11.03 8.96
N VAL A 334 -5.97 -10.63 8.16
CA VAL A 334 -5.96 -9.32 7.48
C VAL A 334 -5.94 -8.19 8.51
N LEU A 335 -6.70 -8.34 9.61
CA LEU A 335 -6.67 -7.42 10.74
C LEU A 335 -5.28 -7.29 11.36
N ASN A 336 -4.57 -8.39 11.58
CA ASN A 336 -3.24 -8.37 12.16
C ASN A 336 -2.19 -7.83 11.20
N ALA A 337 -2.32 -8.13 9.89
CA ALA A 337 -1.45 -7.58 8.86
C ALA A 337 -1.53 -6.05 8.80
N TYR A 338 -2.75 -5.49 8.91
CA TYR A 338 -2.98 -4.04 8.94
C TYR A 338 -2.21 -3.32 10.07
N TYR A 339 -2.07 -3.94 11.24
CA TYR A 339 -1.30 -3.35 12.34
C TYR A 339 0.19 -3.75 12.32
N ALA A 340 0.52 -4.99 11.98
CA ALA A 340 1.88 -5.50 12.10
C ALA A 340 2.78 -5.01 10.97
N ILE A 341 2.31 -5.00 9.72
CA ILE A 341 3.15 -4.66 8.56
C ILE A 341 3.76 -3.26 8.68
N PRO A 342 3.00 -2.19 9.00
CA PRO A 342 3.59 -0.87 9.18
C PRO A 342 4.69 -0.88 10.25
N ALA A 343 4.40 -1.50 11.40
CA ALA A 343 5.37 -1.61 12.50
C ALA A 343 6.67 -2.34 12.08
N LEU A 344 6.55 -3.39 11.28
CA LEU A 344 7.70 -4.15 10.79
C LEU A 344 8.54 -3.35 9.77
N ARG A 345 7.95 -2.38 9.07
CA ARG A 345 8.63 -1.44 8.15
C ARG A 345 9.20 -0.20 8.81
N GLY A 346 9.02 -0.03 10.13
CA GLY A 346 9.34 1.25 10.77
C GLY A 346 8.38 2.37 10.34
N LYS A 347 7.20 2.02 9.82
CA LYS A 347 6.13 2.95 9.46
C LYS A 347 5.02 2.90 10.49
N ASN A 348 4.07 3.82 10.38
CA ASN A 348 2.92 3.93 11.23
C ASN A 348 1.67 4.37 10.44
N LEU A 349 0.51 4.46 11.10
CA LEU A 349 -0.75 4.83 10.44
C LEU A 349 -0.82 6.32 10.00
N LEU A 350 0.16 7.16 10.38
CA LEU A 350 0.33 8.53 9.84
C LEU A 350 1.01 8.55 8.48
N ASP A 351 1.79 7.53 8.13
CA ASP A 351 2.47 7.43 6.84
C ASP A 351 1.51 7.12 5.67
N VAL A 352 0.24 7.47 5.85
CA VAL A 352 -0.82 7.40 4.86
C VAL A 352 -1.12 8.82 4.39
N SER A 353 -0.55 9.15 3.24
CA SER A 353 -0.80 10.41 2.52
C SER A 353 -1.25 10.09 1.10
N SER A 354 -1.73 11.11 0.38
CA SER A 354 -1.90 11.04 -1.07
C SER A 354 -0.64 11.47 -1.84
N SER A 355 0.44 11.83 -1.14
CA SER A 355 1.68 12.35 -1.75
C SER A 355 2.44 11.33 -2.59
N HIS A 356 2.30 10.03 -2.33
CA HIS A 356 2.87 8.98 -3.19
C HIS A 356 2.10 8.83 -4.50
N CYS A 357 0.93 9.45 -4.62
CA CYS A 357 0.14 9.44 -5.84
C CYS A 357 0.64 10.55 -6.75
N SER A 358 1.16 10.17 -7.92
CA SER A 358 1.28 11.09 -9.05
C SER A 358 -0.12 11.48 -9.49
N LYS A 359 -0.69 12.51 -8.87
CA LYS A 359 -1.78 13.26 -9.45
C LYS A 359 -1.16 14.00 -10.62
N GLU A 360 -1.13 13.39 -11.81
CA GLU A 360 -0.99 14.23 -13.00
C GLU A 360 -2.14 15.24 -12.92
N PRO A 361 -1.86 16.54 -12.77
CA PRO A 361 -2.90 17.52 -12.80
C PRO A 361 -3.52 17.39 -14.17
N VAL A 362 -4.78 16.98 -14.22
CA VAL A 362 -5.57 17.14 -15.42
C VAL A 362 -5.75 18.65 -15.55
N GLU A 363 -4.85 19.31 -16.27
CA GLU A 363 -4.94 20.72 -16.68
C GLU A 363 -6.10 20.91 -17.68
N GLU A 364 -7.33 20.59 -17.29
CA GLU A 364 -8.48 20.70 -18.20
C GLU A 364 -9.70 21.34 -17.58
N ASP A 365 -9.53 22.38 -16.79
CA ASP A 365 -10.68 23.21 -16.40
C ASP A 365 -10.91 24.41 -17.35
N GLU A 366 -9.96 24.84 -18.18
CA GLU A 366 -10.19 25.97 -19.11
C GLU A 366 -10.58 25.58 -20.55
N ILE A 367 -10.07 24.46 -21.08
CA ILE A 367 -10.34 24.04 -22.46
C ILE A 367 -11.71 23.35 -22.56
N VAL A 368 -12.06 22.51 -21.58
CA VAL A 368 -13.35 21.80 -21.51
C VAL A 368 -14.50 22.78 -21.24
N GLN A 369 -14.28 23.83 -20.45
CA GLN A 369 -15.29 24.87 -20.18
C GLN A 369 -15.56 25.79 -21.39
N LYS A 370 -14.56 26.04 -22.25
CA LYS A 370 -14.74 26.85 -23.47
C LYS A 370 -15.33 26.07 -24.64
N LEU A 371 -15.12 24.75 -24.69
CA LEU A 371 -15.64 23.89 -25.77
C LEU A 371 -17.10 23.49 -25.60
N LEU A 372 -17.60 23.53 -24.35
CA LEU A 372 -18.94 23.09 -23.99
C LEU A 372 -19.78 24.31 -23.65
N ASP A 373 -20.39 24.91 -24.67
CA ASP A 373 -21.39 25.98 -24.55
C ASP A 373 -22.67 25.44 -23.89
N VAL A 374 -22.56 25.12 -22.60
CA VAL A 374 -23.58 24.40 -21.84
C VAL A 374 -24.41 25.40 -21.07
N HIS A 375 -25.69 25.52 -21.42
CA HIS A 375 -26.68 26.31 -20.69
C HIS A 375 -27.66 25.38 -19.96
N GLY A 376 -27.79 25.52 -18.64
CA GLY A 376 -28.75 24.77 -17.81
C GLY A 376 -28.13 24.07 -16.59
N GLU A 377 -28.89 23.17 -15.96
CA GLU A 377 -28.39 22.35 -14.86
C GLU A 377 -27.35 21.34 -15.36
N THR A 378 -26.22 21.25 -14.67
CA THR A 378 -25.09 20.43 -15.08
C THR A 378 -24.73 19.33 -14.08
N ILE A 379 -24.31 18.18 -14.58
CA ILE A 379 -23.65 17.09 -13.85
C ILE A 379 -22.17 17.03 -14.22
N THR A 380 -21.31 16.68 -13.26
CA THR A 380 -19.89 16.42 -13.53
C THR A 380 -19.67 14.90 -13.55
N ILE A 381 -19.17 14.39 -14.67
CA ILE A 381 -18.91 12.98 -14.88
C ILE A 381 -17.41 12.76 -14.95
N ARG A 382 -16.90 11.78 -14.19
CA ARG A 382 -15.54 11.28 -14.37
C ARG A 382 -15.56 10.16 -15.40
N PHE A 383 -14.97 10.39 -16.56
CA PHE A 383 -14.86 9.42 -17.65
C PHE A 383 -13.45 8.85 -17.68
N SER A 384 -13.29 7.54 -17.48
CA SER A 384 -12.01 6.84 -17.54
C SER A 384 -12.01 5.83 -18.66
N VAL A 385 -10.99 5.84 -19.51
CA VAL A 385 -10.82 4.83 -20.57
C VAL A 385 -9.98 3.66 -20.05
N TRP A 386 -10.51 2.48 -20.26
CA TRP A 386 -9.88 1.21 -19.91
C TRP A 386 -9.34 0.59 -21.19
N MET A 387 -8.05 0.28 -21.22
CA MET A 387 -7.47 -0.57 -22.27
C MET A 387 -7.14 -1.90 -21.61
N ASP A 388 -7.77 -2.97 -22.09
CA ASP A 388 -7.81 -4.27 -21.43
C ASP A 388 -8.35 -4.16 -19.99
N ASP A 389 -7.57 -4.66 -19.03
CA ASP A 389 -7.92 -4.77 -17.61
C ASP A 389 -7.29 -3.70 -16.73
N GLN A 390 -6.60 -2.73 -17.33
CA GLN A 390 -5.93 -1.65 -16.60
C GLN A 390 -6.65 -0.32 -16.79
N VAL A 391 -6.88 0.37 -15.67
CA VAL A 391 -7.32 1.77 -15.68
C VAL A 391 -6.12 2.61 -16.10
N ASN A 392 -6.22 3.25 -17.26
CA ASN A 392 -5.23 4.23 -17.66
C ASN A 392 -5.57 5.56 -16.98
N LEU A 393 -4.96 5.81 -15.81
CA LEU A 393 -5.19 7.03 -15.03
C LEU A 393 -4.82 8.31 -15.81
N ALA A 394 -3.86 8.23 -16.73
CA ALA A 394 -3.52 9.33 -17.66
C ALA A 394 -4.62 9.60 -18.72
N ARG A 395 -5.63 8.73 -18.80
CA ARG A 395 -6.82 8.85 -19.67
C ARG A 395 -8.11 8.85 -18.83
N THR A 396 -8.11 9.67 -17.78
CA THR A 396 -9.30 9.96 -16.97
C THR A 396 -9.61 11.45 -17.03
N TRP A 397 -10.82 11.76 -17.49
CA TRP A 397 -11.31 13.12 -17.70
C TRP A 397 -12.43 13.44 -16.73
N ARG A 398 -12.51 14.70 -16.27
CA ARG A 398 -13.70 15.24 -15.60
C ARG A 398 -14.42 16.13 -16.60
N VAL A 399 -15.65 15.74 -16.94
CA VAL A 399 -16.45 16.41 -17.97
C VAL A 399 -17.73 16.94 -17.34
N ARG A 400 -18.03 18.21 -17.60
CA ARG A 400 -19.27 18.84 -17.15
C ARG A 400 -20.31 18.79 -18.26
N MET A 401 -21.50 18.30 -17.96
CA MET A 401 -22.52 17.93 -18.93
C MET A 401 -23.91 18.35 -18.45
N CYS A 402 -24.91 18.42 -19.31
CA CYS A 402 -26.29 18.65 -18.86
C CYS A 402 -26.84 17.43 -18.09
N VAL A 403 -27.75 17.66 -17.14
CA VAL A 403 -28.39 16.57 -16.36
C VAL A 403 -29.10 15.52 -17.23
N ASN A 404 -29.56 15.91 -18.43
CA ASN A 404 -30.21 15.01 -19.39
C ASN A 404 -29.27 14.40 -20.45
N SER A 405 -27.96 14.60 -20.31
CA SER A 405 -26.96 14.04 -21.23
C SER A 405 -26.81 12.52 -21.05
N THR A 406 -26.54 11.84 -22.15
CA THR A 406 -26.29 10.40 -22.20
C THR A 406 -24.80 10.07 -22.00
N ILE A 407 -24.49 8.80 -21.74
CA ILE A 407 -23.10 8.33 -21.69
C ILE A 407 -22.37 8.52 -23.04
N TYR A 408 -23.10 8.52 -24.16
CA TYR A 408 -22.52 8.77 -25.48
C TYR A 408 -22.09 10.22 -25.64
N ASP A 409 -22.86 11.16 -25.09
CA ASP A 409 -22.49 12.57 -25.09
C ASP A 409 -21.18 12.77 -24.30
N ALA A 410 -20.95 11.97 -23.25
CA ALA A 410 -19.73 12.03 -22.46
C ALA A 410 -18.52 11.53 -23.26
N ILE A 411 -18.70 10.41 -23.96
CA ILE A 411 -17.68 9.84 -24.86
C ILE A 411 -17.34 10.81 -25.98
N GLU A 412 -18.34 11.39 -26.63
CA GLU A 412 -18.16 12.35 -27.73
C GLU A 412 -17.45 13.62 -27.24
N THR A 413 -17.78 14.08 -26.03
CA THR A 413 -17.12 15.23 -25.43
C THR A 413 -15.65 14.95 -25.17
N VAL A 414 -15.32 13.78 -24.60
CA VAL A 414 -13.92 13.39 -24.38
C VAL A 414 -13.17 13.21 -25.69
N ASP A 415 -13.80 12.61 -26.72
CA ASP A 415 -13.20 12.46 -28.04
C ASP A 415 -12.86 13.83 -28.67
N LYS A 416 -13.75 14.81 -28.55
CA LYS A 416 -13.49 16.19 -28.99
C LYS A 416 -12.30 16.81 -28.26
N VAL A 417 -12.20 16.63 -26.95
CA VAL A 417 -11.10 17.15 -26.11
C VAL A 417 -9.76 16.49 -26.46
N VAL A 418 -9.76 15.20 -26.76
CA VAL A 418 -8.55 14.46 -27.17
C VAL A 418 -8.10 14.87 -28.57
N ASN A 419 -9.03 15.07 -29.51
CA ASN A 419 -8.71 15.41 -30.89
C ASN A 419 -8.24 16.87 -31.06
N THR A 420 -8.62 17.81 -30.19
CA THR A 420 -8.06 19.18 -30.19
C THR A 420 -6.64 19.28 -29.64
N ARG A 421 -6.12 18.20 -29.02
CA ARG A 421 -4.75 18.13 -28.48
C ARG A 421 -3.71 17.51 -29.45
N LYS A 422 -4.14 16.99 -30.60
CA LYS A 422 -3.26 16.56 -31.71
C LYS A 422 -3.14 17.67 -32.74
#